data_AF-A0A842HFQ4-F1
#
_entry.id   AF-A0A842HFQ4-F1
#
_cell.length_a   1.000
_cell.length_b   1.000
_cell.length_c   1.000
_cell.angle_alpha   90.00
_cell.angle_beta   90.00
_cell.angle_gamma   90.00
#
_symmetry.space_group_name_H-M   'P 1'
#
loop_
_entity.id
_entity.type
_entity.pdbx_description
1 polymer ?
#
loop_
_entity_poly.entity_id
_entity_poly.type
_entity_poly.pdbx_seq_one_letter_code
_entity_poly.pdbx_strand_id
1 'polypeptide(L)'
;MIYRRHQADKPEARKKRLLRLYALAIRAAEEHRCDDLVHCLDILRAGLNPIAGLDLALSLHELYGDIERAARSGQYAEAAHSLESLKGLWDARARLDHALIAPHRGE
;
A
#
# COMPACT_ATOMS: atom_id res chain seq x y z
N MET A 1 -32.44 15.03 10.62
CA MET A 1 -31.63 13.79 10.68
C MET A 1 -30.29 14.04 10.02
N ILE A 2 -29.22 13.90 10.81
CA ILE A 2 -27.83 13.54 10.48
C ILE A 2 -27.16 14.29 9.31
N TYR A 3 -26.53 15.42 9.64
CA TYR A 3 -25.29 15.84 8.99
C TYR A 3 -24.24 14.75 9.21
N ARG A 4 -24.02 13.86 8.22
CA ARG A 4 -22.83 13.00 8.19
C ARG A 4 -21.64 13.93 7.99
N ARG A 5 -21.03 14.35 9.10
CA ARG A 5 -19.69 14.94 9.11
C ARG A 5 -18.81 14.07 8.21
N HIS A 6 -18.32 14.67 7.14
CA HIS A 6 -17.04 14.30 6.56
C HIS A 6 -16.05 14.18 7.72
N GLN A 7 -15.85 12.98 8.25
CA GLN A 7 -14.62 12.69 8.96
C GLN A 7 -13.56 12.84 7.89
N ALA A 8 -12.89 13.99 7.88
CA ALA A 8 -11.63 14.16 7.19
C ALA A 8 -10.77 12.96 7.61
N ASP A 9 -10.62 12.02 6.69
CA ASP A 9 -9.90 10.78 6.91
C ASP A 9 -8.48 11.18 7.23
N LYS A 10 -8.13 11.19 8.53
CA LYS A 10 -6.85 11.75 8.98
C LYS A 10 -5.73 11.05 8.20
N PRO A 11 -4.72 11.77 7.69
CA PRO A 11 -3.66 11.20 6.87
C PRO A 11 -2.98 10.00 7.55
N GLU A 12 -2.85 10.02 8.88
CA GLU A 12 -2.35 8.89 9.69
C GLU A 12 -3.23 7.63 9.59
N ALA A 13 -4.56 7.79 9.60
CA ALA A 13 -5.51 6.68 9.48
C ALA A 13 -5.50 6.08 8.07
N ARG A 14 -5.30 6.92 7.04
CA ARG A 14 -5.11 6.48 5.65
C ARG A 14 -3.80 5.69 5.50
N LYS A 15 -2.69 6.20 6.07
CA LYS A 15 -1.39 5.50 6.11
C LYS A 15 -1.51 4.13 6.79
N LYS A 16 -2.09 4.09 7.99
CA LYS A 16 -2.22 2.84 8.76
C LYS A 16 -3.02 1.79 8.00
N ARG A 17 -4.05 2.22 7.26
CA ARG A 17 -4.82 1.34 6.37
C ARG A 17 -4.00 0.79 5.22
N LEU A 18 -3.22 1.65 4.54
CA LEU A 18 -2.33 1.22 3.46
C LEU A 18 -1.34 0.14 3.92
N LEU A 19 -0.59 0.41 4.99
CA LEU A 19 0.40 -0.53 5.52
C LEU A 19 -0.23 -1.83 6.02
N ARG A 20 -1.45 -1.77 6.56
CA ARG A 20 -2.21 -2.96 6.95
C ARG A 20 -2.63 -3.79 5.75
N LEU A 21 -3.03 -3.16 4.64
CA LEU A 21 -3.39 -3.85 3.42
C LEU A 21 -2.19 -4.59 2.82
N TYR A 22 -1.01 -3.96 2.81
CA TYR A 22 0.23 -4.65 2.45
C TYR A 22 0.54 -5.84 3.38
N ALA A 23 0.39 -5.69 4.69
CA ALA A 23 0.62 -6.80 5.62
C ALA A 23 -0.35 -7.98 5.38
N LEU A 24 -1.60 -7.70 5.00
CA LEU A 24 -2.55 -8.74 4.62
C LEU A 24 -2.16 -9.42 3.30
N ALA A 25 -1.72 -8.64 2.30
CA ALA A 25 -1.25 -9.18 1.02
C ALA A 25 -0.01 -10.07 1.20
N ILE A 26 0.97 -9.64 2.00
CA ILE A 26 2.17 -10.44 2.32
C ILE A 26 1.77 -11.75 2.98
N ARG A 27 0.91 -11.70 4.01
CA ARG A 27 0.43 -12.90 4.68
C ARG A 27 -0.34 -13.83 3.74
N ALA A 28 -1.15 -13.29 2.83
CA ALA A 28 -1.84 -14.08 1.82
C ALA A 28 -0.84 -14.76 0.87
N ALA A 29 0.23 -14.08 0.48
CA ALA A 29 1.31 -14.67 -0.31
C ALA A 29 2.04 -15.78 0.47
N GLU A 30 2.44 -15.55 1.72
CA GLU A 30 3.11 -16.55 2.59
C GLU A 30 2.25 -17.80 2.85
N GLU A 31 0.94 -17.64 2.96
CA GLU A 31 -0.02 -18.73 3.16
C GLU A 31 -0.54 -19.32 1.83
N HIS A 32 0.03 -18.91 0.69
CA HIS A 32 -0.35 -19.35 -0.67
C HIS A 32 -1.84 -19.14 -1.02
N ARG A 33 -2.48 -18.12 -0.44
CA ARG A 33 -3.88 -17.74 -0.68
C ARG A 33 -3.98 -16.75 -1.84
N CYS A 34 -3.95 -17.28 -3.07
CA CYS A 34 -3.93 -16.46 -4.30
C CYS A 34 -5.12 -15.49 -4.40
N ASP A 35 -6.35 -15.95 -4.15
CA ASP A 35 -7.54 -15.09 -4.26
C ASP A 35 -7.53 -13.92 -3.26
N ASP A 36 -7.08 -14.16 -2.03
CA ASP A 36 -6.96 -13.13 -1.01
C ASP A 36 -5.88 -12.10 -1.35
N LEU A 37 -4.78 -12.55 -1.94
CA LEU A 37 -3.72 -11.68 -2.44
C LEU A 37 -4.24 -10.81 -3.60
N VAL A 38 -4.88 -11.41 -4.60
CA VAL A 38 -5.48 -10.69 -5.74
C VAL A 38 -6.47 -9.65 -5.24
N HIS A 39 -7.34 -10.01 -4.30
CA HIS A 39 -8.27 -9.08 -3.70
C HIS A 39 -7.57 -7.89 -3.03
N CYS A 40 -6.48 -8.14 -2.29
CA CYS A 40 -5.69 -7.05 -1.69
C CYS A 40 -5.06 -6.14 -2.76
N LEU A 41 -4.54 -6.73 -3.84
CA LEU A 41 -3.95 -5.97 -4.96
C LEU A 41 -5.00 -5.11 -5.68
N ASP A 42 -6.23 -5.60 -5.84
CA ASP A 42 -7.32 -4.81 -6.43
C ASP A 42 -7.71 -3.61 -5.57
N ILE A 43 -7.75 -3.77 -4.25
CA ILE A 43 -7.96 -2.64 -3.33
C ILE A 43 -6.80 -1.64 -3.45
N LEU A 44 -5.55 -2.11 -3.54
CA LEU A 44 -4.38 -1.25 -3.72
C LEU A 44 -4.44 -0.47 -5.06
N ARG A 45 -4.82 -1.13 -6.16
CA ARG A 45 -5.00 -0.52 -7.48
C ARG A 45 -6.10 0.55 -7.45
N ALA A 46 -7.24 0.25 -6.83
CA ALA A 46 -8.35 1.20 -6.69
C ALA A 46 -7.97 2.43 -5.85
N GLY A 47 -6.97 2.30 -4.98
CA GLY A 47 -6.44 3.41 -4.18
C GLY A 47 -5.44 4.32 -4.90
N LEU A 48 -5.01 3.98 -6.12
CA LEU A 48 -4.06 4.78 -6.89
C LEU A 48 -4.71 6.09 -7.37
N ASN A 49 -3.97 7.20 -7.24
CA ASN A 49 -4.43 8.52 -7.66
C ASN A 49 -3.53 9.07 -8.78
N PRO A 50 -3.91 8.88 -10.07
CA PRO A 50 -3.11 9.36 -11.19
C PRO A 50 -3.00 10.89 -11.25
N ILE A 51 -3.93 11.63 -10.63
CA ILE A 51 -3.89 13.10 -10.57
C ILE A 51 -2.73 13.59 -9.69
N ALA A 52 -2.37 12.83 -8.65
CA ALA A 52 -1.27 13.17 -7.75
C ALA A 52 0.11 12.77 -8.29
N GLY A 53 0.17 11.93 -9.32
CA GLY A 53 1.40 11.45 -9.94
C GLY A 53 1.12 10.30 -10.89
N LEU A 54 1.00 10.61 -12.18
CA LEU A 54 0.63 9.65 -13.22
C LEU A 54 1.67 8.53 -13.36
N ASP A 55 2.95 8.89 -13.50
CA ASP A 55 4.03 7.90 -13.68
C ASP A 55 4.10 6.92 -12.51
N LEU A 56 4.01 7.43 -11.28
CA LEU A 56 4.01 6.58 -10.09
C LEU A 56 2.79 5.66 -10.05
N ALA A 57 1.60 6.17 -10.40
CA ALA A 57 0.38 5.36 -10.45
C ALA A 57 0.48 4.25 -11.50
N LEU A 58 1.04 4.54 -12.68
CA LEU A 58 1.26 3.54 -13.72
C LEU A 58 2.27 2.47 -13.28
N SER A 59 3.44 2.89 -12.76
CA SER A 59 4.46 1.95 -12.28
C SER A 59 3.93 1.05 -11.15
N LEU A 60 3.14 1.59 -10.23
CA LEU A 60 2.52 0.78 -9.17
C LEU A 60 1.47 -0.18 -9.73
N HIS A 61 0.69 0.25 -10.72
CA HIS A 61 -0.31 -0.61 -11.36
C HIS A 61 0.35 -1.81 -12.05
N GLU A 62 1.42 -1.58 -12.80
CA GLU A 62 2.22 -2.62 -13.46
C GLU A 62 2.84 -3.57 -12.44
N LEU A 63 3.51 -3.04 -11.40
CA LEU A 63 4.10 -3.85 -10.32
C LEU A 63 3.06 -4.75 -9.64
N TYR A 64 1.85 -4.24 -9.35
CA TYR A 64 0.78 -5.07 -8.82
C TYR A 64 0.35 -6.17 -9.80
N GLY A 65 0.35 -5.88 -11.11
CA GLY A 65 0.11 -6.87 -12.15
C GLY A 65 1.15 -8.00 -12.17
N ASP A 66 2.43 -7.65 -12.03
CA ASP A 66 3.51 -8.64 -11.99
C ASP A 66 3.48 -9.49 -10.71
N ILE A 67 3.18 -8.89 -9.56
CA ILE A 67 2.98 -9.62 -8.29
C ILE A 67 1.82 -10.62 -8.40
N GLU A 68 0.70 -10.20 -8.99
CA GLU A 68 -0.42 -11.10 -9.25
C GLU A 68 -0.03 -12.25 -10.18
N ARG A 69 0.72 -11.96 -11.26
CA ARG A 69 1.20 -12.98 -12.19
C ARG A 69 2.11 -13.98 -11.48
N ALA A 70 3.07 -13.51 -10.69
CA ALA A 70 3.97 -14.36 -9.90
C ALA A 70 3.16 -15.30 -8.98
N ALA A 71 2.18 -14.77 -8.25
CA ALA A 71 1.33 -15.58 -7.37
C ALA A 71 0.51 -16.63 -8.13
N ARG A 72 -0.11 -16.26 -9.26
CA ARG A 72 -0.86 -17.21 -10.12
C ARG A 72 0.03 -18.30 -10.72
N SER A 73 1.31 -18.00 -10.94
CA SER A 73 2.33 -18.95 -11.39
C SER A 73 2.96 -19.76 -10.25
N GLY A 74 2.50 -19.61 -9.01
CA GLY A 74 3.02 -20.33 -7.84
C GLY A 74 4.29 -19.75 -7.24
N GLN A 75 4.78 -18.61 -7.74
CA GLN A 75 5.96 -17.90 -7.25
C GLN A 75 5.62 -17.01 -6.05
N TYR A 76 5.02 -17.60 -5.00
CA TYR A 76 4.53 -16.86 -3.85
C TYR A 76 5.62 -16.14 -3.05
N ALA A 77 6.83 -16.71 -2.98
CA ALA A 77 7.96 -16.09 -2.31
C ALA A 77 8.39 -14.77 -2.99
N GLU A 78 8.36 -14.74 -4.33
CA GLU A 78 8.66 -13.54 -5.12
C GLU A 78 7.58 -12.48 -4.95
N ALA A 79 6.31 -12.89 -4.94
CA ALA A 79 5.17 -12.02 -4.65
C ALA A 79 5.29 -11.39 -3.25
N ALA A 80 5.58 -12.19 -2.22
CA ALA A 80 5.76 -11.72 -0.85
C ALA A 80 6.92 -10.72 -0.74
N HIS A 81 8.09 -11.05 -1.31
CA HIS A 81 9.26 -10.19 -1.29
C HIS A 81 9.01 -8.82 -1.95
N SER A 82 8.29 -8.82 -3.08
CA SER A 82 7.92 -7.59 -3.79
C SER A 82 6.99 -6.71 -2.95
N LEU A 83 6.01 -7.32 -2.27
CA LEU A 83 5.10 -6.62 -1.36
C LEU A 83 5.80 -6.07 -0.12
N GLU A 84 6.74 -6.82 0.46
CA GLU A 84 7.57 -6.38 1.58
C GLU A 84 8.40 -5.15 1.21
N SER A 85 9.05 -5.19 0.03
CA SER A 85 9.83 -4.08 -0.49
C SER A 85 8.97 -2.81 -0.65
N LEU A 86 7.78 -2.93 -1.27
CA LEU A 86 6.85 -1.82 -1.42
C LEU A 86 6.34 -1.29 -0.07
N LYS A 87 5.99 -2.17 0.86
CA LYS A 87 5.59 -1.78 2.21
C LYS A 87 6.68 -1.00 2.93
N GLY A 88 7.94 -1.43 2.78
CA GLY A 88 9.12 -0.75 3.33
C GLY A 88 9.29 0.65 2.75
N LEU A 89 9.12 0.82 1.43
CA LEU A 89 9.17 2.13 0.78
C LEU A 89 8.09 3.09 1.30
N TRP A 90 6.84 2.61 1.46
CA TRP A 90 5.76 3.43 2.02
C TRP A 90 6.00 3.81 3.48
N ASP A 91 6.56 2.90 4.29
CA ASP A 91 6.90 3.21 5.67
C ASP A 91 8.03 4.25 5.76
N ALA A 92 9.09 4.06 4.96
CA ALA A 92 10.21 5.00 4.88
C ALA A 92 9.75 6.39 4.41
N ARG A 93 8.92 6.46 3.36
CA ARG A 93 8.33 7.71 2.88
C ARG A 93 7.59 8.43 3.99
N ALA A 94 6.77 7.70 4.74
CA ALA A 94 5.98 8.30 5.79
C ALA A 94 6.81 8.75 7.01
N ARG A 95 7.96 8.10 7.28
CA ARG A 95 8.91 8.58 8.29
C ARG A 95 9.55 9.91 7.86
N LEU A 96 9.88 10.06 6.57
CA LEU A 96 10.40 11.31 6.01
C LEU A 96 9.37 12.44 6.07
N ASP A 97 8.12 12.16 5.69
CA ASP A 97 7.04 13.16 5.77
C ASP A 97 6.85 13.65 7.22
N HIS A 98 6.95 12.76 8.21
CA HIS A 98 6.89 13.15 9.63
C HIS A 98 8.11 13.97 10.09
N ALA A 99 9.32 13.63 9.63
CA ALA A 99 10.54 14.37 9.95
C ALA A 99 10.54 15.79 9.37
N LEU A 100 9.98 15.96 8.17
CA LEU A 100 9.89 17.27 7.50
C LEU A 100 8.81 18.18 8.11
N ILE A 101 7.76 17.61 8.72
CA ILE A 101 6.68 18.36 9.39
C ILE A 101 7.04 18.72 10.84
N ALA A 102 8.07 18.09 11.42
CA ALA A 102 8.61 18.43 12.73
C ALA A 102 9.92 19.25 12.61
N PRO A 103 9.89 20.51 12.14
CA PRO A 103 11.07 21.35 12.26
C PRO A 103 11.33 21.60 13.75
N HIS A 104 12.50 21.21 14.22
CA HIS A 104 13.13 21.63 15.48
C HIS A 104 12.16 22.08 16.59
N ARG A 105 11.70 21.15 17.43
CA ARG A 105 11.56 21.50 18.86
C ARG A 105 12.98 21.58 19.41
N GLY A 106 13.61 22.73 19.19
CA GLY A 106 14.81 23.10 19.91
C GLY A 106 14.51 23.17 21.40
N GLU A 107 15.43 22.57 22.16
CA GLU A 107 15.89 22.95 23.50
C GLU A 107 14.85 23.10 24.62
#